data_AF-A0A8J7PE31-F1
#
_entry.id   AF-A0A8J7PE31-F1
#
_cell.length_a   1.000
_cell.length_b   1.000
_cell.length_c   1.000
_cell.angle_alpha   90.00
_cell.angle_beta   90.00
_cell.angle_gamma   90.00
#
_symmetry.space_group_name_H-M   'P 1'
#
loop_
_entity.id
_entity.type
_entity.pdbx_description
1 polymer ?
#
loop_
_entity_poly.entity_id
_entity_poly.type
_entity_poly.pdbx_seq_one_letter_code
_entity_poly.pdbx_strand_id
1 'polypeptide(L)'
;MGDSNNVSNSLLFTAATLGTDFAMACPHKYEPQASVWMKALELAGKSGAKLSLTADPAAAVADADAVYTDVWTSMGQEAEAKERESIFAPYQLNSNLLKAAKPDHIVMHCLPAHRGLEITDEVIDGPNSVVFDQAENRLHAQKAIMALIM
;
A
#
# COMPACT_ATOMS: atom_id res chain seq x y z
N MET A 1 -0.66 -2.83 2.44
CA MET A 1 -0.69 -4.30 2.59
C MET A 1 0.32 -4.90 1.65
N GLY A 2 1.17 -5.82 2.10
CA GLY A 2 2.10 -6.53 1.21
C GLY A 2 3.57 -6.16 1.42
N ASP A 3 4.36 -6.20 0.34
CA ASP A 3 5.83 -6.09 0.39
C ASP A 3 6.34 -4.68 0.71
N SER A 4 7.55 -4.57 1.27
CA SER A 4 8.30 -3.31 1.27
C SER A 4 9.05 -3.12 -0.04
N ASN A 5 8.41 -2.39 -0.95
CA ASN A 5 8.92 -2.07 -2.26
C ASN A 5 8.96 -0.55 -2.51
N ASN A 6 9.21 -0.16 -3.76
CA ASN A 6 9.23 1.24 -4.17
C ASN A 6 7.89 1.97 -3.92
N VAL A 7 6.76 1.30 -4.13
CA VAL A 7 5.42 1.86 -3.93
C VAL A 7 5.16 2.09 -2.45
N SER A 8 5.35 1.08 -1.59
CA SER A 8 5.13 1.23 -0.15
C SER A 8 6.04 2.27 0.48
N ASN A 9 7.30 2.35 0.05
CA ASN A 9 8.26 3.34 0.56
C ASN A 9 7.87 4.76 0.13
N SER A 10 7.38 4.93 -1.10
CA SER A 10 6.89 6.21 -1.58
C SER A 10 5.64 6.65 -0.81
N LEU A 11 4.68 5.74 -0.61
CA LEU A 11 3.46 6.00 0.18
C LEU A 11 3.80 6.36 1.64
N LEU A 12 4.72 5.64 2.27
CA LEU A 12 5.22 5.92 3.61
C LEU A 12 5.77 7.34 3.71
N PHE A 13 6.62 7.75 2.77
CA PHE A 13 7.17 9.11 2.75
C PHE A 13 6.11 10.17 2.46
N THR A 14 5.19 9.92 1.54
CA THR A 14 4.08 10.84 1.25
C THR A 14 3.22 11.05 2.49
N ALA A 15 2.79 9.98 3.15
CA ALA A 15 1.96 10.05 4.35
C ALA A 15 2.69 10.79 5.49
N ALA A 16 3.95 10.41 5.75
CA ALA A 16 4.77 11.07 6.75
C ALA A 16 5.02 12.56 6.45
N THR A 17 5.08 12.96 5.18
CA THR A 17 5.27 14.37 4.79
C THR A 17 3.97 15.17 4.91
N LEU A 18 2.84 14.59 4.50
CA LEU A 18 1.55 15.29 4.44
C LEU A 18 0.78 15.29 5.78
N GLY A 19 1.24 14.53 6.78
CA GLY A 19 0.55 14.42 8.07
C GLY A 19 -0.58 13.38 8.05
N THR A 20 -0.50 12.40 7.15
CA THR A 20 -1.46 11.31 7.06
C THR A 20 -0.97 10.12 7.87
N ASP A 21 -1.83 9.55 8.71
CA ASP A 21 -1.53 8.32 9.44
C ASP A 21 -1.31 7.16 8.46
N PHE A 22 -0.32 6.32 8.72
CA PHE A 22 0.08 5.23 7.82
C PHE A 22 0.38 3.96 8.61
N ALA A 23 -0.30 2.88 8.25
CA ALA A 23 -0.07 1.55 8.79
C ALA A 23 0.38 0.60 7.68
N MET A 24 1.47 -0.12 7.91
CA MET A 24 1.96 -1.16 7.01
C MET A 24 1.85 -2.53 7.66
N ALA A 25 1.13 -3.44 7.01
CA ALA A 25 1.20 -4.87 7.30
C ALA A 25 2.11 -5.58 6.29
N CYS A 26 3.20 -6.16 6.79
CA CYS A 26 4.10 -7.02 6.03
C CYS A 26 4.76 -8.08 6.94
N PRO A 27 5.20 -9.23 6.39
CA PRO A 27 5.98 -10.18 7.17
C PRO A 27 7.33 -9.59 7.59
N HIS A 28 7.87 -9.99 8.74
CA HIS A 28 9.06 -9.38 9.36
C HIS A 28 10.30 -9.31 8.43
N LYS A 29 10.51 -10.34 7.60
CA LYS A 29 11.63 -10.38 6.64
C LYS A 29 11.50 -9.34 5.50
N TYR A 30 10.32 -8.78 5.31
CA TYR A 30 9.95 -7.86 4.22
C TYR A 30 9.60 -6.47 4.74
N GLU A 31 10.03 -6.12 5.95
CA GLU A 31 9.87 -4.79 6.51
C GLU A 31 10.72 -3.75 5.76
N PRO A 32 10.34 -2.45 5.81
CA PRO A 32 11.16 -1.39 5.27
C PRO A 32 12.57 -1.38 5.85
N GLN A 33 13.54 -1.02 4.99
CA GLN A 33 14.91 -0.81 5.45
C GLN A 33 14.93 0.23 6.58
N ALA A 34 15.78 0.01 7.60
CA ALA A 34 15.84 0.88 8.77
C ALA A 34 16.08 2.36 8.40
N SER A 35 16.90 2.63 7.38
CA SER A 35 17.14 4.00 6.89
C SER A 35 15.87 4.68 6.35
N VAL A 36 15.04 3.93 5.61
CA VAL A 36 13.74 4.39 5.10
C VAL A 36 12.79 4.68 6.25
N TRP A 37 12.66 3.74 7.19
CA TRP A 37 11.77 3.89 8.34
C TRP A 37 12.17 5.07 9.23
N MET A 38 13.45 5.21 9.54
CA MET A 38 13.96 6.34 10.34
C MET A 38 13.72 7.69 9.67
N LYS A 39 13.87 7.76 8.34
CA LYS A 39 13.57 8.98 7.60
C LYS A 39 12.08 9.32 7.62
N ALA A 40 11.21 8.32 7.53
CA ALA A 40 9.77 8.52 7.63
C ALA A 40 9.37 9.02 9.02
N LEU A 41 9.96 8.47 10.10
CA LEU A 41 9.74 8.96 11.47
C LEU A 41 10.17 10.42 11.65
N GLU A 42 11.27 10.85 11.03
CA GLU A 42 11.70 12.25 11.07
C GLU A 42 10.67 13.19 10.42
N LEU A 43 10.10 12.79 9.28
CA LEU A 43 9.08 13.56 8.56
C LEU A 43 7.76 13.59 9.36
N ALA A 44 7.36 12.44 9.89
CA ALA A 44 6.17 12.30 10.73
C ALA A 44 6.25 13.16 12.00
N GLY A 45 7.43 13.28 12.61
CA GLY A 45 7.65 14.18 13.75
C GLY A 45 7.41 15.66 13.44
N LYS A 46 7.50 16.06 12.16
CA LYS A 46 7.23 17.44 11.70
C LYS A 46 5.76 17.64 11.32
N SER A 47 5.12 16.63 10.72
CA SER A 47 3.76 16.71 10.20
C SER A 47 2.68 16.30 11.21
N GLY A 48 3.05 15.51 12.23
CA GLY A 48 2.13 14.93 13.19
C GLY A 48 1.56 13.56 12.77
N ALA A 49 1.98 13.00 11.64
CA ALA A 49 1.55 11.67 11.19
C ALA A 49 1.92 10.57 12.20
N LYS A 50 1.05 9.57 12.36
CA LYS A 50 1.35 8.34 13.11
C LYS A 50 1.71 7.24 12.13
N LEU A 51 2.88 6.65 12.32
CA LEU A 51 3.37 5.55 11.49
C LEU A 51 3.39 4.26 12.31
N SER A 52 2.85 3.17 11.77
CA SER A 52 2.88 1.85 12.39
C SER A 52 3.29 0.76 11.39
N LEU A 53 3.96 -0.27 11.93
CA LEU A 53 4.41 -1.44 11.20
C LEU A 53 3.99 -2.67 12.00
N THR A 54 3.35 -3.63 11.35
CA THR A 54 2.82 -4.82 12.00
C THR A 54 2.89 -6.03 11.08
N ALA A 55 2.94 -7.23 11.67
CA ALA A 55 2.77 -8.46 10.91
C ALA A 55 1.29 -8.87 10.78
N ASP A 56 0.37 -8.22 11.50
CA ASP A 56 -1.06 -8.52 11.50
C ASP A 56 -1.82 -7.68 10.45
N PRO A 57 -2.34 -8.30 9.38
CA PRO A 57 -3.14 -7.64 8.34
C PRO A 57 -4.36 -6.92 8.91
N ALA A 58 -5.09 -7.56 9.84
CA ALA A 58 -6.34 -7.03 10.37
C ALA A 58 -6.08 -5.77 11.22
N ALA A 59 -5.00 -5.77 11.99
CA ALA A 59 -4.59 -4.61 12.77
C ALA A 59 -4.19 -3.42 11.89
N ALA A 60 -3.58 -3.65 10.72
CA ALA A 60 -3.18 -2.56 9.83
C ALA A 60 -4.35 -1.90 9.08
N VAL A 61 -5.40 -2.66 8.77
CA VAL A 61 -6.58 -2.12 8.08
C VAL A 61 -7.64 -1.57 9.04
N ALA A 62 -7.48 -1.77 10.35
CA ALA A 62 -8.42 -1.31 11.37
C ALA A 62 -8.66 0.21 11.24
N ASP A 63 -9.92 0.60 11.08
CA ASP A 63 -10.37 2.00 10.92
C ASP A 63 -9.73 2.77 9.74
N ALA A 64 -9.15 2.08 8.76
CA ALA A 64 -8.52 2.72 7.61
C ALA A 64 -9.55 3.37 6.67
N ASP A 65 -9.26 4.61 6.22
CA ASP A 65 -10.02 5.32 5.19
C ASP A 65 -9.60 4.89 3.76
N ALA A 66 -8.37 4.42 3.58
CA ALA A 66 -7.85 3.92 2.32
C ALA A 66 -6.97 2.69 2.56
N VAL A 67 -7.19 1.64 1.78
CA VAL A 67 -6.37 0.41 1.83
C VAL A 67 -5.68 0.20 0.49
N TYR A 68 -4.35 0.13 0.54
CA TYR A 68 -3.51 -0.02 -0.63
C TYR A 68 -2.79 -1.37 -0.61
N THR A 69 -2.79 -2.08 -1.74
CA THR A 69 -1.91 -3.23 -1.97
C THR A 69 -1.19 -3.12 -3.32
N ASP A 70 -0.13 -3.88 -3.47
CA ASP A 70 0.64 -4.03 -4.71
C ASP A 70 1.04 -5.50 -4.87
N VAL A 71 1.54 -5.85 -6.05
CA VAL A 71 2.01 -7.19 -6.37
C VAL A 71 3.01 -7.69 -5.32
N TRP A 72 2.87 -8.95 -4.92
CA TRP A 72 3.78 -9.53 -3.94
C TRP A 72 5.17 -9.78 -4.50
N THR A 73 5.33 -9.92 -5.81
CA THR A 73 6.62 -10.17 -6.46
C THR A 73 6.92 -9.01 -7.39
N SER A 74 7.91 -8.19 -7.02
CA SER A 74 8.33 -7.06 -7.85
C SER A 74 9.13 -7.54 -9.07
N MET A 75 9.23 -6.68 -10.10
CA MET A 75 10.10 -6.95 -11.25
C MET A 75 11.54 -7.24 -10.79
N GLY A 76 12.12 -8.34 -11.25
CA GLY A 76 13.45 -8.82 -10.85
C GLY A 76 13.47 -9.80 -9.68
N GLN A 77 12.32 -10.16 -9.10
CA GLN A 77 12.18 -11.13 -8.00
C GLN A 77 11.47 -12.43 -8.45
N GLU A 78 11.37 -12.69 -9.74
CA GLU A 78 10.52 -13.76 -10.31
C GLU A 78 10.92 -15.17 -9.83
N ALA A 79 12.21 -15.38 -9.52
CA ALA A 79 12.71 -16.65 -8.98
C ALA A 79 12.11 -17.00 -7.61
N GLU A 80 11.66 -16.01 -6.85
CA GLU A 80 11.12 -16.16 -5.49
C GLU A 80 9.58 -16.22 -5.48
N ALA A 81 8.91 -16.14 -6.63
CA ALA A 81 7.47 -15.92 -6.71
C ALA A 81 6.63 -16.93 -5.89
N LYS A 82 6.91 -18.23 -6.00
CA LYS A 82 6.17 -19.28 -5.28
C LYS A 82 6.35 -19.22 -3.75
N GLU A 83 7.56 -18.88 -3.30
CA GLU A 83 7.83 -18.71 -1.87
C GLU A 83 7.04 -17.51 -1.35
N ARG A 84 7.10 -16.40 -2.07
CA ARG A 84 6.41 -15.16 -1.73
C ARG A 84 4.89 -15.31 -1.73
N GLU A 85 4.30 -16.02 -2.70
CA GLU A 85 2.87 -16.33 -2.68
C GLU A 85 2.44 -17.00 -1.38
N SER A 86 3.22 -17.98 -0.89
CA SER A 86 2.91 -18.69 0.36
C SER A 86 3.05 -17.78 1.59
N ILE A 87 4.07 -16.92 1.60
CA ILE A 87 4.35 -15.99 2.71
C ILE A 87 3.30 -14.87 2.76
N PHE A 88 2.92 -14.33 1.60
CA PHE A 88 2.04 -13.18 1.50
C PHE A 88 0.56 -13.54 1.40
N ALA A 89 0.19 -14.81 1.24
CA ALA A 89 -1.21 -15.26 1.25
C ALA A 89 -2.06 -14.69 2.41
N PRO A 90 -1.57 -14.60 3.67
CA PRO A 90 -2.32 -13.97 4.75
C PRO A 90 -2.59 -12.47 4.57
N TYR A 91 -1.85 -11.80 3.70
CA TYR A 91 -1.92 -10.36 3.41
C TYR A 91 -2.79 -10.04 2.19
N GLN A 92 -3.44 -11.04 1.57
CA GLN A 92 -4.35 -10.82 0.45
C GLN A 92 -5.47 -9.84 0.82
N LEU A 93 -5.67 -8.85 -0.05
CA LEU A 93 -6.77 -7.93 0.08
C LEU A 93 -8.08 -8.59 -0.42
N ASN A 94 -8.90 -9.01 0.54
CA ASN A 94 -10.19 -9.66 0.31
C ASN A 94 -11.30 -9.04 1.15
N SER A 95 -12.54 -9.39 0.82
CA SER A 95 -13.74 -8.85 1.47
C SER A 95 -13.80 -9.13 2.97
N ASN A 96 -13.19 -10.22 3.46
CA ASN A 96 -13.17 -10.52 4.89
C ASN A 96 -12.23 -9.60 5.65
N LEU A 97 -11.04 -9.34 5.11
CA LEU A 97 -10.08 -8.41 5.69
C LEU A 97 -10.63 -6.98 5.71
N LEU A 98 -11.26 -6.54 4.63
CA LEU A 98 -11.81 -5.18 4.49
C LEU A 98 -12.99 -4.88 5.43
N LYS A 99 -13.59 -5.88 6.09
CA LYS A 99 -14.60 -5.64 7.14
C LYS A 99 -14.05 -4.93 8.37
N ALA A 100 -12.73 -4.96 8.57
CA ALA A 100 -12.07 -4.23 9.65
C ALA A 100 -11.75 -2.76 9.29
N ALA A 101 -11.80 -2.40 8.01
CA ALA A 101 -11.69 -1.02 7.57
C ALA A 101 -12.99 -0.24 7.78
N LYS A 102 -12.97 1.08 7.58
CA LYS A 102 -14.18 1.90 7.67
C LYS A 102 -15.20 1.50 6.59
N PRO A 103 -16.52 1.65 6.82
CA PRO A 103 -17.53 1.27 5.82
C PRO A 103 -17.38 1.99 4.47
N ASP A 104 -16.87 3.22 4.47
CA ASP A 104 -16.64 4.09 3.31
C ASP A 104 -15.18 4.12 2.86
N HIS A 105 -14.36 3.14 3.26
CA HIS A 105 -12.98 3.04 2.82
C HIS A 105 -12.86 2.97 1.30
N ILE A 106 -11.73 3.42 0.75
CA ILE A 106 -11.39 3.18 -0.65
C ILE A 106 -10.31 2.11 -0.79
N VAL A 107 -10.32 1.38 -1.91
CA VAL A 107 -9.32 0.38 -2.27
C VAL A 107 -8.48 0.89 -3.44
N MET A 108 -7.17 0.81 -3.27
CA MET A 108 -6.17 1.31 -4.23
C MET A 108 -5.15 0.23 -4.61
N HIS A 109 -4.68 0.29 -5.85
CA HIS A 109 -3.68 -0.61 -6.43
C HIS A 109 -2.96 0.09 -7.57
N CYS A 110 -1.62 0.06 -7.61
CA CYS A 110 -0.83 0.77 -8.65
C CYS A 110 -0.94 0.18 -10.04
N LEU A 111 -1.29 -1.10 -10.13
CA LEU A 111 -1.39 -1.92 -11.34
C LEU A 111 -0.01 -2.23 -11.98
N PRO A 112 0.11 -3.32 -12.76
CA PRO A 112 -0.90 -4.37 -13.00
C PRO A 112 -1.20 -5.20 -11.74
N ALA A 113 -2.40 -5.75 -11.63
CA ALA A 113 -2.81 -6.62 -10.53
C ALA A 113 -2.85 -8.09 -10.97
N HIS A 114 -2.40 -8.99 -10.08
CA HIS A 114 -2.61 -10.43 -10.15
C HIS A 114 -3.81 -10.82 -9.28
N ARG A 115 -4.98 -10.83 -9.92
CA ARG A 115 -6.25 -11.27 -9.32
C ARG A 115 -6.11 -12.66 -8.69
N GLY A 116 -6.60 -12.79 -7.46
CA GLY A 116 -6.50 -14.02 -6.66
C GLY A 116 -5.19 -14.16 -5.87
N LEU A 117 -4.22 -13.27 -6.06
CA LEU A 117 -3.01 -13.15 -5.24
C LEU A 117 -3.14 -11.96 -4.28
N GLU A 118 -2.55 -10.80 -4.57
CA GLU A 118 -2.56 -9.66 -3.64
C GLU A 118 -3.95 -9.05 -3.46
N ILE A 119 -4.85 -9.24 -4.43
CA ILE A 119 -6.20 -8.69 -4.41
C ILE A 119 -7.19 -9.66 -5.07
N THR A 120 -8.38 -9.78 -4.49
CA THR A 120 -9.47 -10.61 -5.04
C THR A 120 -10.26 -9.89 -6.13
N ASP A 121 -10.92 -10.65 -7.00
CA ASP A 121 -11.80 -10.12 -8.05
C ASP A 121 -12.90 -9.23 -7.47
N GLU A 122 -13.57 -9.68 -6.41
CA GLU A 122 -14.69 -8.93 -5.83
C GLU A 122 -14.27 -7.60 -5.19
N VAL A 123 -13.00 -7.49 -4.78
CA VAL A 123 -12.46 -6.27 -4.19
C VAL A 123 -12.01 -5.29 -5.26
N ILE A 124 -11.27 -5.74 -6.28
CA ILE A 124 -10.76 -4.83 -7.32
C ILE A 124 -11.86 -4.30 -8.24
N ASP A 125 -12.93 -5.07 -8.46
CA ASP A 125 -14.13 -4.64 -9.20
C ASP A 125 -15.26 -4.14 -8.30
N GLY A 126 -15.01 -4.11 -6.99
CA GLY A 126 -15.99 -3.75 -5.97
C GLY A 126 -16.30 -2.24 -5.92
N PRO A 127 -17.38 -1.85 -5.23
CA PRO A 127 -17.84 -0.46 -5.18
C PRO A 127 -16.88 0.50 -4.46
N ASN A 128 -15.99 -0.02 -3.62
CA ASN A 128 -14.97 0.75 -2.91
C ASN A 128 -13.67 0.89 -3.71
N SER A 129 -13.55 0.22 -4.86
CA SER A 129 -12.36 0.27 -5.70
C SER A 129 -12.27 1.57 -6.49
N VAL A 130 -11.13 2.23 -6.42
CA VAL A 130 -10.82 3.45 -7.20
C VAL A 130 -9.63 3.25 -8.12
N VAL A 131 -9.27 2.00 -8.46
CA VAL A 131 -8.03 1.67 -9.17
C VAL A 131 -7.91 2.31 -10.56
N PHE A 132 -9.03 2.51 -11.26
CA PHE A 132 -9.01 3.14 -12.59
C PHE A 132 -8.92 4.67 -12.51
N ASP A 133 -9.66 5.30 -11.59
CA ASP A 133 -9.52 6.74 -11.33
C ASP A 133 -8.10 7.06 -10.83
N GLN A 134 -7.54 6.20 -9.98
CA GLN A 134 -6.15 6.27 -9.55
C GLN A 134 -5.18 6.21 -10.74
N ALA A 135 -5.41 5.30 -11.69
CA ALA A 135 -4.58 5.16 -12.88
C ALA A 135 -4.68 6.39 -13.80
N GLU A 136 -5.90 6.90 -14.04
CA GLU A 136 -6.14 8.12 -14.82
C GLU A 136 -5.43 9.34 -14.19
N ASN A 137 -5.52 9.48 -12.87
CA ASN A 137 -4.93 10.61 -12.14
C ASN A 137 -3.40 10.71 -12.25
N ARG A 138 -2.71 9.65 -12.70
CA ARG A 138 -1.28 9.72 -13.05
C ARG A 138 -1.01 10.79 -14.10
N LEU A 139 -1.85 10.91 -15.12
CA LEU A 139 -1.70 11.93 -16.16
C LEU A 139 -1.76 13.34 -15.57
N HIS A 140 -2.73 13.60 -14.70
CA HIS A 140 -2.96 14.92 -14.13
C HIS A 140 -1.86 15.31 -13.15
N ALA A 141 -1.47 14.39 -12.25
CA ALA A 141 -0.37 14.62 -11.31
C ALA A 141 0.94 14.88 -12.04
N GLN A 142 1.26 14.11 -13.10
CA GLN A 142 2.47 14.30 -13.87
C GLN A 142 2.47 15.61 -14.66
N LYS A 143 1.33 16.05 -15.21
CA LYS A 143 1.22 17.38 -15.83
C LYS A 143 1.55 18.51 -14.85
N ALA A 144 1.05 18.42 -13.63
CA ALA A 144 1.32 19.41 -12.58
C ALA A 144 2.81 19.44 -12.21
N ILE A 145 3.44 18.26 -12.08
CA ILE A 145 4.88 18.15 -11.84
C ILE A 145 5.67 18.81 -12.98
N MET A 146 5.36 18.49 -14.23
CA MET A 146 6.04 19.06 -15.39
C MET A 146 5.90 20.58 -15.45
N ALA A 147 4.71 21.12 -15.19
CA ALA A 147 4.49 22.57 -15.15
C ALA A 147 5.23 23.28 -14.01
N LEU A 148 5.59 22.57 -12.94
CA LEU A 148 6.34 23.13 -11.81
C LEU A 148 7.86 23.13 -12.05
N ILE A 149 8.38 22.14 -12.77
CA ILE A 149 9.83 21.91 -12.93
C ILE A 149 10.40 22.33 -14.28
N MET A 150 9.55 22.63 -15.28
CA MET A 150 9.94 23.14 -16.60
C MET A 150 9.70 24.64 -16.71
#